data_AF-A0A1J3F3X8-F1
#
_entry.id   AF-A0A1J3F3X8-F1
#
_cell.length_a   1.000
_cell.length_b   1.000
_cell.length_c   1.000
_cell.angle_alpha   90.00
_cell.angle_beta   90.00
_cell.angle_gamma   90.00
#
_symmetry.space_group_name_H-M   'P 1'
#
loop_
_entity.id
_entity.type
_entity.pdbx_description
1 polymer ?
#
loop_
_entity_poly.entity_id
_entity_poly.type
_entity_poly.pdbx_seq_one_letter_code
_entity_poly.pdbx_strand_id
1 'polypeptide(L)'
;YYDIRAAQNAMRALHGRLLRGRTLDIHYPMPKENPKKENTSEGALLVNNLDSSISNEEFQRIVSSYGEVREVRRTMHENSQIYIEFFDVR
;
A
#
# COMPACT_ATOMS: atom_id res chain seq x y z
N TYR A 1 -7.58 3.94 19.84
CA TYR A 1 -7.26 2.50 19.78
C TYR A 1 -6.73 2.32 18.37
N TYR A 2 -5.41 2.41 18.21
CA TYR A 2 -4.71 2.58 16.94
C TYR A 2 -4.80 1.31 16.09
N ASP A 3 -5.29 1.38 14.84
CA ASP A 3 -5.51 0.16 14.07
C ASP A 3 -4.77 0.10 12.73
N ILE A 4 -3.49 -0.23 12.84
CA ILE A 4 -2.62 -0.74 11.76
C ILE A 4 -3.16 -2.03 11.11
N ARG A 5 -4.25 -2.60 11.63
CA ARG A 5 -4.90 -3.80 11.08
C ARG A 5 -5.32 -3.62 9.64
N ALA A 6 -5.72 -2.43 9.19
CA ALA A 6 -6.05 -2.21 7.79
C ALA A 6 -4.85 -2.47 6.87
N ALA A 7 -3.69 -1.87 7.20
CA ALA A 7 -2.45 -2.10 6.48
C ALA A 7 -1.95 -3.55 6.61
N GLN A 8 -2.01 -4.14 7.81
CA GLN A 8 -1.63 -5.54 8.01
C GLN A 8 -2.53 -6.52 7.24
N ASN A 9 -3.84 -6.30 7.23
CA ASN A 9 -4.80 -7.13 6.49
C ASN A 9 -4.61 -6.97 4.99
N ALA A 10 -4.45 -5.73 4.50
CA ALA A 10 -4.16 -5.47 3.09
C ALA A 10 -2.87 -6.17 2.66
N MET A 11 -1.79 -6.04 3.44
CA MET A 11 -0.53 -6.71 3.16
C MET A 11 -0.70 -8.23 3.13
N ARG A 12 -1.30 -8.84 4.16
CA ARG A 12 -1.46 -10.30 4.22
C ARG A 12 -2.37 -10.85 3.11
N ALA A 13 -3.38 -10.11 2.70
CA ALA A 13 -4.35 -10.55 1.70
C ALA A 13 -3.89 -10.31 0.26
N LEU A 14 -3.11 -9.25 0.02
CA LEU A 14 -2.67 -8.87 -1.31
C LEU A 14 -1.23 -9.32 -1.61
N HIS A 15 -0.34 -9.42 -0.62
CA HIS A 15 1.02 -9.94 -0.83
C HIS A 15 0.97 -11.38 -1.34
N GLY A 16 1.67 -11.66 -2.45
CA GLY A 16 1.67 -12.96 -3.12
C GLY A 16 0.38 -13.28 -3.88
N ARG A 17 -0.63 -12.41 -3.86
CA ARG A 17 -1.89 -12.64 -4.57
C ARG A 17 -1.69 -12.47 -6.07
N LEU A 18 -2.17 -13.44 -6.84
CA LEU A 18 -2.18 -13.36 -8.30
C LEU A 18 -3.29 -12.38 -8.73
N LEU A 19 -2.90 -11.25 -9.31
CA LEU A 19 -3.80 -10.25 -9.88
C LEU A 19 -3.46 -10.06 -11.36
N ARG A 20 -4.41 -10.41 -12.24
CA ARG A 20 -4.27 -10.36 -13.71
C ARG A 20 -2.99 -11.03 -14.24
N GLY A 21 -2.58 -12.14 -13.62
CA GLY A 21 -1.41 -12.92 -14.04
C GLY A 21 -0.07 -12.45 -13.45
N ARG A 22 -0.06 -11.44 -12.58
CA ARG A 22 1.13 -11.01 -11.82
C ARG A 22 0.91 -11.20 -10.33
N THR A 23 1.93 -11.65 -9.62
CA THR A 23 1.90 -11.77 -8.16
C THR A 23 2.22 -10.41 -7.54
N LEU A 24 1.29 -9.85 -6.78
CA LEU A 24 1.53 -8.58 -6.10
C LEU A 24 2.58 -8.76 -5.02
N ASP A 25 3.50 -7.81 -4.94
CA ASP A 25 4.52 -7.79 -3.92
C ASP A 25 4.28 -6.58 -3.02
N ILE A 26 3.92 -6.81 -1.77
CA ILE A 26 3.61 -5.73 -0.82
C ILE A 26 4.53 -5.77 0.38
N HIS A 27 5.13 -4.62 0.70
CA HIS A 27 6.08 -4.47 1.79
C HIS A 27 5.90 -3.13 2.51
N TYR A 28 6.33 -3.07 3.76
CA TYR A 28 6.42 -1.78 4.46
C TYR A 28 7.55 -0.94 3.86
N PRO A 29 7.38 0.39 3.74
CA PRO A 29 8.47 1.27 3.35
C PRO A 29 9.61 1.17 4.35
N MET A 30 10.83 0.94 3.85
CA MET A 30 12.02 1.04 4.70
C MET A 30 12.03 2.43 5.34
N PRO A 31 12.26 2.52 6.66
CA PRO A 31 12.42 3.82 7.30
C PRO A 31 13.63 4.49 6.66
N LYS A 32 13.41 5.55 5.87
CA LYS A 32 14.50 6.44 5.48
C LYS A 32 15.08 7.00 6.77
N GLU A 33 16.41 7.09 6.87
CA GLU A 33 17.22 7.54 8.01
C GLU A 33 16.92 8.97 8.50
N ASN A 34 15.66 9.31 8.71
CA ASN A 34 15.22 10.59 9.23
C ASN A 34 14.41 10.31 10.50
N PRO A 35 15.08 10.19 11.67
CA PRO A 35 14.47 9.83 12.95
C PRO A 35 13.45 10.87 13.47
N LYS A 36 13.19 11.96 12.73
CA LYS A 36 12.29 13.05 13.11
C LYS A 36 10.82 12.88 12.68
N LYS A 37 10.47 11.79 11.98
CA LYS A 37 9.07 11.40 11.79
C LYS A 37 8.80 10.13 12.57
N GLU A 38 8.79 10.27 13.89
CA GLU A 38 8.17 9.28 14.76
C GLU A 38 6.74 9.03 14.25
N ASN A 39 6.41 7.77 13.95
CA ASN A 39 5.05 7.23 13.85
C ASN A 39 4.26 7.44 12.53
N THR A 40 4.88 7.78 11.37
CA THR A 40 4.10 7.98 10.12
C THR A 40 4.24 6.85 9.08
N SER A 41 4.73 5.67 9.45
CA SER A 41 4.94 4.58 8.48
C SER A 41 4.14 3.30 8.77
N GLU A 42 3.45 3.22 9.91
CA GLU A 42 2.76 1.98 10.30
C GLU A 42 1.49 1.73 9.47
N GLY A 43 0.87 2.79 8.94
CA GLY A 43 -0.26 2.71 8.01
C GLY A 43 0.14 2.71 6.53
N ALA A 44 1.43 2.73 6.20
CA ALA A 44 1.91 2.87 4.83
C ALA A 44 2.41 1.55 4.24
N LEU A 45 2.02 1.25 3.00
CA LEU A 45 2.42 0.07 2.24
C LEU A 45 2.98 0.47 0.87
N LEU A 46 4.05 -0.21 0.45
CA LEU A 46 4.56 -0.18 -0.91
C LEU A 46 4.08 -1.43 -1.64
N VAL A 47 3.46 -1.24 -2.79
CA VAL A 47 3.02 -2.29 -3.71
C VAL A 47 3.86 -2.25 -4.97
N ASN A 48 4.54 -3.35 -5.24
CA ASN A 48 5.32 -3.60 -6.44
C ASN A 48 4.63 -4.66 -7.31
N ASN A 49 5.09 -4.77 -8.55
CA ASN A 49 4.60 -5.75 -9.52
C ASN A 49 3.09 -5.66 -9.78
N LEU A 50 2.50 -4.47 -9.63
CA LEU A 50 1.12 -4.26 -10.07
C LEU A 50 1.06 -4.35 -11.59
N ASP A 51 0.03 -5.01 -12.09
CA ASP A 51 -0.27 -5.02 -13.51
C ASP A 51 -0.60 -3.61 -14.03
N SER A 52 0.05 -3.21 -15.12
CA SER A 52 -0.12 -1.87 -15.72
C SER A 52 -1.52 -1.62 -16.28
N SER A 53 -2.33 -2.67 -16.49
CA SER A 53 -3.73 -2.55 -16.91
C SER A 53 -4.67 -2.12 -15.79
N ILE A 54 -4.23 -2.17 -14.53
CA ILE A 54 -5.04 -1.74 -13.38
C ILE A 54 -4.90 -0.22 -13.27
N SER A 55 -6.00 0.51 -13.28
CA SER A 55 -6.00 1.97 -13.09
C SER A 55 -5.82 2.33 -11.60
N ASN A 56 -5.48 3.59 -11.33
CA ASN A 56 -5.42 4.08 -9.94
C ASN A 56 -6.77 3.92 -9.24
N GLU A 57 -7.88 4.18 -9.93
CA GLU A 57 -9.23 4.05 -9.37
C GLU A 57 -9.59 2.60 -9.03
N GLU A 58 -9.27 1.65 -9.92
CA GLU A 58 -9.54 0.23 -9.68
C GLU A 58 -8.68 -0.28 -8.51
N PHE A 59 -7.41 0.11 -8.48
CA PHE A 59 -6.53 -0.21 -7.37
C PHE A 59 -7.01 0.39 -6.04
N GLN A 60 -7.41 1.67 -6.05
CA GLN A 60 -7.96 2.34 -4.88
C GLN A 60 -9.21 1.62 -4.38
N ARG A 61 -10.13 1.20 -5.27
CA ARG A 61 -11.30 0.40 -4.87
C ARG A 61 -10.91 -0.92 -4.20
N ILE A 62 -9.89 -1.61 -4.71
CA ILE A 62 -9.39 -2.86 -4.10
C ILE A 62 -8.83 -2.57 -2.71
N VAL A 63 -8.01 -1.53 -2.55
CA VAL A 63 -7.41 -1.25 -1.25
C VAL A 63 -8.38 -0.65 -0.24
N SER A 64 -9.38 0.11 -0.70
CA SER A 64 -10.45 0.64 0.13
C SER A 64 -11.33 -0.42 0.78
N SER A 65 -11.34 -1.68 0.28
CA SER A 65 -12.04 -2.77 0.98
C SER A 65 -11.35 -3.21 2.28
N TYR A 66 -10.07 -2.86 2.46
CA TYR A 66 -9.30 -3.22 3.65
C TYR A 66 -9.28 -2.13 4.71
N GLY A 67 -9.58 -0.89 4.34
CA GLY A 67 -9.63 0.25 5.26
C GLY A 67 -9.72 1.58 4.52
N GLU A 68 -9.88 2.66 5.28
CA GLU A 68 -9.95 4.01 4.71
C GLU A 68 -8.57 4.44 4.20
N VAL A 69 -8.51 4.82 2.94
CA VAL A 69 -7.24 5.14 2.27
C VAL A 69 -7.01 6.64 2.37
N ARG A 70 -5.88 7.02 2.98
CA ARG A 70 -5.45 8.41 3.13
C ARG A 70 -4.78 8.94 1.87
N GLU A 71 -3.87 8.15 1.30
CA GLU A 71 -3.15 8.57 0.10
C GLU A 71 -2.82 7.36 -0.77
N VAL A 72 -2.93 7.52 -2.10
CA VAL A 72 -2.41 6.58 -3.09
C VAL A 72 -1.54 7.35 -4.07
N ARG A 73 -0.27 6.94 -4.20
CA ARG A 73 0.70 7.59 -5.10
C ARG A 73 1.42 6.54 -5.92
N ARG A 74 1.22 6.57 -7.24
CA ARG A 74 2.04 5.79 -8.20
C ARG A 74 3.31 6.52 -8.55
N THR A 75 4.42 5.80 -8.56
CA THR A 75 5.67 6.29 -9.14
C THR A 75 5.69 5.96 -10.64
N MET A 76 6.06 6.96 -11.46
CA MET A 76 6.13 6.83 -12.93
C MET A 76 7.39 6.08 -13.40
N HIS A 77 8.28 5.68 -12.48
CA HIS A 77 9.54 5.02 -12.82
C HIS A 77 9.33 3.56 -13.24
N GLU A 78 10.33 3.00 -13.93
CA GLU A 78 10.34 1.68 -14.60
C GLU A 78 9.80 0.51 -13.76
N ASN A 79 9.75 0.63 -12.42
CA ASN A 79 9.30 -0.41 -11.50
C ASN A 79 7.83 -0.31 -11.03
N SER A 80 7.02 0.61 -11.59
CA SER A 80 5.57 0.73 -11.30
C SER A 80 5.21 0.55 -9.82
N GLN A 81 5.92 1.25 -8.93
CA GLN A 81 5.71 1.12 -7.49
C GLN A 81 4.55 2.01 -7.07
N ILE A 82 3.73 1.51 -6.16
CA ILE A 82 2.60 2.25 -5.60
C ILE A 82 2.80 2.40 -4.11
N TYR A 83 2.76 3.63 -3.66
CA TYR A 83 2.69 3.96 -2.26
C TYR A 83 1.23 4.14 -1.86
N ILE A 84 0.82 3.47 -0.79
CA ILE A 84 -0.50 3.62 -0.19
C ILE A 84 -0.31 3.96 1.28
N GLU A 85 -1.06 4.93 1.77
CA GLU A 85 -1.18 5.21 3.19
C GLU A 85 -2.64 5.04 3.58
N PHE A 86 -2.92 4.22 4.58
CA PHE A 86 -4.23 4.12 5.21
C PHE A 86 -4.39 5.19 6.28
N PHE A 87 -5.61 5.67 6.49
CA PHE A 87 -5.91 6.54 7.61
C PHE A 87 -5.77 5.77 8.91
N ASP A 88 -5.01 6.34 9.84
CA ASP A 88 -5.04 5.99 11.26
C ASP A 88 -6.08 6.91 11.93
N VAL A 89 -7.35 6.55 11.78
CA VAL A 89 -8.45 7.26 12.45
C VAL A 89 -8.67 6.67 13.84
N ARG A 90 -7.84 7.16 14.77
CA ARG A 90 -8.04 7.35 16.24
C ARG A 90 -8.83 6.32 17.05
#